data_AF-A0A9X2FN45-F1
#
_entry.id   AF-A0A9X2FN45-F1
#
_cell.length_a   1.000
_cell.length_b   1.000
_cell.length_c   1.000
_cell.angle_alpha   90.00
_cell.angle_beta   90.00
_cell.angle_gamma   90.00
#
_symmetry.space_group_name_H-M   'P 1'
#
loop_
_entity.id
_entity.type
_entity.pdbx_description
1 polymer ?
#
loop_
_entity_poly.entity_id
_entity_poly.type
_entity_poly.pdbx_seq_one_letter_code
_entity_poly.pdbx_strand_id
1 'polypeptide(L)' 'MKRLFEVRSPFFVPVWRRVVVVVLVFGWALIELSQGSPGWALLFAAAGAWCAWQFFFVFDQRPGGPNDPD' A
#
# COMPACT_ATOMS: atom_id res chain seq x y z
N MET A 1 23.97 17.61 7.24
CA MET A 1 22.98 17.61 6.12
C MET A 1 23.16 16.40 5.20
N LYS A 2 23.13 15.17 5.74
CA LYS A 2 23.21 13.90 4.98
C LYS A 2 22.12 12.89 5.39
N ARG A 3 21.17 13.28 6.26
CA ARG A 3 20.11 12.42 6.84
C ARG A 3 18.68 12.87 6.53
N LEU A 4 18.49 13.70 5.50
CA LEU A 4 17.16 14.10 5.03
C LEU A 4 16.75 13.37 3.73
N PHE A 5 17.72 12.73 3.07
CA PHE A 5 17.53 11.87 1.89
C PHE A 5 17.76 10.39 2.23
N GLU A 6 17.56 10.00 3.50
CA GLU A 6 17.36 8.59 3.82
C GLU A 6 15.93 8.21 3.38
N VAL A 7 15.83 7.60 2.20
CA VAL A 7 14.62 6.94 1.65
C VAL A 7 14.13 5.79 2.55
N ARG A 8 14.82 5.54 3.67
CA ARG A 8 14.41 4.72 4.80
C ARG A 8 13.56 5.52 5.79
N SER A 9 12.74 6.45 5.31
CA SER A 9 11.87 7.22 6.21
C SER A 9 10.89 6.26 6.89
N PRO A 10 10.78 6.27 8.23
CA PRO A 10 9.83 5.44 8.98
C PRO A 10 8.35 5.76 8.66
N PHE A 11 8.10 6.68 7.73
CA PHE A 11 6.78 7.11 7.30
C PHE A 11 6.00 6.01 6.53
N PHE A 12 6.70 5.10 5.85
CA PHE A 12 6.08 3.98 5.10
C PHE A 12 6.20 2.61 5.79
N VAL A 13 6.77 2.57 7.00
CA VAL A 13 6.87 1.38 7.85
C VAL A 13 5.50 0.90 8.37
N PRO A 14 4.58 1.78 8.81
CA PRO A 14 3.44 1.29 9.57
C PRO A 14 2.33 0.78 8.63
N VAL A 15 2.02 -0.51 8.77
CA VAL A 15 1.09 -1.29 7.93
C VAL A 15 -0.29 -0.62 7.83
N TRP A 16 -0.73 0.09 8.87
CA TRP A 16 -2.02 0.78 8.86
C TRP A 16 -2.16 1.84 7.76
N ARG A 17 -1.10 2.55 7.35
CA ARG A 17 -1.19 3.55 6.26
C ARG A 17 -1.48 2.89 4.92
N ARG A 18 -0.93 1.70 4.73
CA ARG A 18 -1.13 0.88 3.54
C ARG A 18 -2.55 0.36 3.49
N VAL A 19 -3.06 -0.11 4.64
CA VAL A 19 -4.46 -0.53 4.78
C VAL A 19 -5.42 0.64 4.56
N VAL A 20 -5.16 1.82 5.13
CA VAL A 20 -5.99 3.02 4.94
C VAL A 20 -6.09 3.41 3.47
N VAL A 21 -4.97 3.40 2.74
CA VAL A 21 -4.96 3.70 1.30
C VAL A 21 -5.73 2.65 0.49
N VAL A 22 -5.52 1.36 0.77
CA VAL A 22 -6.25 0.26 0.12
C VAL A 22 -7.76 0.41 0.37
N VAL A 23 -8.18 0.63 1.61
CA VAL A 23 -9.60 0.78 1.97
C VAL A 23 -10.21 2.03 1.35
N LEU A 24 -9.47 3.14 1.28
CA LEU A 24 -9.94 4.36 0.62
C LEU A 24 -10.18 4.13 -0.88
N VAL A 25 -9.21 3.52 -1.57
CA VAL A 25 -9.32 3.24 -3.02
C VAL A 25 -10.43 2.23 -3.31
N PHE A 26 -10.54 1.18 -2.51
CA PHE A 26 -11.56 0.15 -2.68
C PHE A 26 -12.96 0.67 -2.33
N GLY A 27 -13.06 1.49 -1.29
CA GLY A 27 -14.30 2.19 -0.92
C GLY A 27 -14.73 3.17 -2.02
N TRP A 28 -13.78 3.89 -2.62
CA TRP A 28 -14.06 4.77 -3.75
C TRP A 28 -14.56 3.99 -4.96
N ALA A 29 -13.96 2.83 -5.26
CA ALA A 29 -14.43 1.95 -6.33
C ALA A 29 -15.89 1.51 -6.13
N LEU A 30 -16.31 1.19 -4.90
CA LEU A 30 -17.70 0.84 -4.58
C LEU A 30 -18.67 2.02 -4.78
N ILE A 31 -18.26 3.23 -4.37
CA ILE A 31 -19.05 4.44 -4.59
C ILE A 31 -19.22 4.67 -6.10
N GLU A 32 -18.14 4.59 -6.86
CA GLU A 32 -18.15 4.80 -8.31
C GLU A 32 -19.02 3.74 -9.04
N LEU A 33 -19.01 2.50 -8.53
CA LEU A 33 -19.89 1.43 -8.99
C LEU A 33 -21.36 1.78 -8.74
N SER A 34 -21.68 2.39 -7.58
CA SER A 34 -23.04 2.84 -7.24
C SER A 34 -23.50 4.05 -8.05
N GLN A 35 -22.57 4.89 -8.51
CA GLN A 35 -22.83 6.08 -9.34
C GLN A 35 -23.00 5.77 -10.84
N GLY A 36 -22.90 4.49 -11.24
CA GLY A 36 -23.10 4.08 -12.63
C GLY A 36 -21.87 4.24 -13.54
N SER A 37 -20.67 4.32 -12.96
CA SER A 37 -19.39 4.46 -13.68
C SER A 37 -18.54 3.17 -13.57
N PRO A 38 -18.99 2.03 -14.14
CA PRO A 38 -18.35 0.72 -13.95
C PRO A 38 -16.92 0.63 -14.51
N GLY A 39 -16.58 1.41 -15.54
CA GLY A 39 -15.22 1.45 -16.08
C GLY A 39 -14.20 1.98 -15.06
N TRP A 40 -14.54 3.09 -14.40
CA TRP A 40 -13.70 3.68 -13.34
C TRP A 40 -13.70 2.82 -12.08
N ALA A 41 -14.86 2.27 -11.69
CA ALA A 41 -14.96 1.35 -10.58
C ALA A 41 -14.04 0.14 -10.75
N LEU A 42 -13.99 -0.45 -11.95
CA LEU A 42 -13.12 -1.61 -12.24
C LEU A 42 -11.63 -1.25 -12.13
N LEU A 43 -11.23 -0.08 -12.64
CA LEU A 43 -9.85 0.40 -12.52
C LEU A 43 -9.42 0.59 -11.07
N PHE A 44 -10.24 1.26 -10.25
CA PHE A 44 -9.94 1.47 -8.84
C PHE A 44 -10.01 0.17 -8.03
N ALA A 45 -10.95 -0.73 -8.34
CA ALA A 45 -11.03 -2.04 -7.71
C ALA A 45 -9.79 -2.89 -8.01
N ALA A 46 -9.34 -2.91 -9.27
CA ALA A 46 -8.12 -3.62 -9.67
C ALA A 46 -6.86 -3.02 -9.01
N ALA A 47 -6.76 -1.69 -8.95
CA ALA A 47 -5.65 -1.01 -8.27
C ALA A 47 -5.64 -1.29 -6.76
N GLY A 48 -6.81 -1.25 -6.10
CA GLY A 48 -6.94 -1.56 -4.68
C GLY A 48 -6.59 -3.03 -4.38
N ALA A 49 -7.03 -3.96 -5.22
CA ALA A 49 -6.67 -5.38 -5.11
C ALA A 49 -5.17 -5.61 -5.32
N TRP A 50 -4.54 -4.92 -6.29
CA TRP A 50 -3.10 -4.98 -6.52
C TRP A 50 -2.32 -4.45 -5.32
N CYS A 51 -2.72 -3.30 -4.76
CA CYS A 51 -2.11 -2.76 -3.54
C CYS A 51 -2.27 -3.73 -2.35
N ALA A 52 -3.45 -4.32 -2.16
CA ALA A 52 -3.66 -5.33 -1.13
C ALA A 52 -2.74 -6.54 -1.32
N TRP A 53 -2.62 -7.04 -2.55
CA TRP A 53 -1.74 -8.17 -2.86
C TRP A 53 -0.26 -7.83 -2.58
N GLN A 54 0.20 -6.66 -3.01
CA GLN A 54 1.57 -6.20 -2.78
C GLN A 54 1.89 -6.06 -1.28
N PHE A 55 0.92 -5.62 -0.48
CA PHE A 55 1.12 -5.34 0.94
C PHE A 55 0.92 -6.55 1.86
N PHE A 56 0.06 -7.51 1.49
CA PHE A 56 -0.23 -8.68 2.34
C PHE A 56 0.51 -9.94 1.90
N PHE A 57 0.77 -10.14 0.60
CA PHE A 57 1.39 -11.37 0.08
C PHE A 57 2.87 -11.20 -0.27
N VAL A 58 3.26 -10.05 -0.81
CA VAL A 58 4.65 -9.81 -1.26
C VAL A 58 5.51 -9.18 -0.18
N PHE A 59 4.89 -8.55 0.82
CA PHE A 59 5.62 -7.77 1.81
C PHE A 59 6.17 -8.64 2.95
N ASP A 60 7.36 -9.19 2.76
CA ASP A 60 8.17 -9.80 3.82
C ASP A 60 8.98 -8.72 4.55
N GLN A 61 8.58 -8.35 5.77
CA GLN A 61 9.46 -7.66 6.70
C GLN A 61 10.15 -8.70 7.56
N ARG A 62 11.24 -9.27 7.05
CA ARG A 62 12.18 -10.01 7.88
C ARG A 62 13.30 -9.06 8.33
N PRO A 63 13.22 -8.43 9.52
CA PRO A 63 14.41 -7.88 10.15
C PRO A 63 15.24 -9.06 10.67
N GLY A 64 16.47 -9.19 10.18
CA GLY A 64 17.41 -10.25 10.58
C GLY A 64 18.01 -10.99 9.39
N GLY A 65 18.81 -10.27 8.58
CA GLY A 65 19.73 -10.90 7.64
C GLY A 65 21.08 -11.12 8.34
N PRO A 66 21.83 -12.20 8.08
CA PRO A 66 23.10 -12.52 8.76
C PRO A 66 24.25 -11.50 8.64
N ASN A 67 24.01 -10.33 8.04
CA ASN A 67 25.01 -9.31 7.74
C ASN A 67 24.80 -8.03 8.56
N ASP A 68 24.14 -8.09 9.71
CA ASP A 68 24.18 -6.99 10.69
C ASP A 68 25.57 -7.00 11.36
N PRO A 69 26.43 -5.99 11.12
CA PRO A 69 27.67 -5.87 11.87
C PRO A 69 27.35 -5.28 13.25
N ASP A 70 27.81 -5.97 14.28
CA ASP A 70 27.77 -5.64 15.71
C ASP A 70 28.39 -4.27 16.05
#